data_AF-A0A397VYP9-F1
#
_entry.id   AF-A0A397VYP9-F1
#
_cell.length_a   1.000
_cell.length_b   1.000
_cell.length_c   1.000
_cell.angle_alpha   90.00
_cell.angle_beta   90.00
_cell.angle_gamma   90.00
#
_symmetry.space_group_name_H-M   'P 1'
#
loop_
_entity.id
_entity.type
_entity.pdbx_description
1 polymer ?
#
loop_
_entity_poly.entity_id
_entity_poly.type
_entity_poly.pdbx_seq_one_letter_code
_entity_poly.pdbx_strand_id
1 'polypeptide(L)'
;MNKNFSFIFLLLAMFSMVKANDNWENCFTDGLNVTGILNVQFTPDPITSPGSKVTTFNITGDIGNLGAAHGNVFSNYAVVTVDYMSCPEGSNPAYKFPVPSGQKQFEMEVDIATHSSVLQNHVITFRLEDLGEDIGCVKFRRNAFTP
;
A
#
# COMPACT_ATOMS: atom_id res chain seq x y z
N MET A 1 -35.70 33.44 -15.87
CA MET A 1 -35.76 31.98 -16.04
C MET A 1 -35.04 31.62 -17.33
N ASN A 2 -33.92 30.89 -17.23
CA ASN A 2 -33.07 30.21 -18.24
C ASN A 2 -31.62 30.31 -17.72
N LYS A 3 -31.15 29.42 -16.83
CA LYS A 3 -30.68 28.04 -17.11
C LYS A 3 -29.83 27.97 -18.38
N ASN A 4 -28.55 28.29 -18.23
CA ASN A 4 -27.49 27.61 -18.97
C ASN A 4 -26.38 27.29 -17.97
N PHE A 5 -26.63 26.20 -17.23
CA PHE A 5 -25.63 25.42 -16.52
C PHE A 5 -24.62 24.95 -17.58
N SER A 6 -23.53 25.69 -17.75
CA SER A 6 -22.41 25.18 -18.53
C SER A 6 -21.73 24.13 -17.65
N PHE A 7 -22.06 22.88 -17.91
CA PHE A 7 -21.42 21.70 -17.35
C PHE A 7 -19.91 21.82 -17.52
N ILE A 8 -19.23 22.27 -16.47
CA ILE A 8 -17.83 21.95 -16.27
C ILE A 8 -17.83 20.45 -15.97
N PHE A 9 -17.73 19.65 -17.02
CA PHE A 9 -17.25 18.28 -16.92
C PHE A 9 -15.80 18.38 -16.44
N LEU A 10 -15.62 18.52 -15.13
CA LEU A 10 -14.37 18.24 -14.47
C LEU A 10 -14.18 16.73 -14.68
N LEU A 11 -13.40 16.37 -15.70
CA LEU A 11 -12.89 15.02 -15.88
C LEU A 11 -12.03 14.74 -14.63
N LEU A 12 -12.65 14.24 -13.55
CA LEU A 12 -11.93 13.54 -12.50
C LEU A 12 -11.43 12.26 -13.16
N ALA A 13 -10.27 12.37 -13.81
CA ALA A 13 -9.50 11.20 -14.17
C ALA A 13 -9.29 10.41 -12.88
N MET A 14 -9.92 9.23 -12.82
CA MET A 14 -9.79 8.29 -11.72
C MET A 14 -8.40 7.68 -11.80
N PHE A 15 -7.39 8.47 -11.44
CA PHE A 15 -6.06 7.95 -11.25
C PHE A 15 -6.11 7.07 -10.00
N SER A 16 -5.69 5.81 -10.15
CA SER A 16 -5.26 4.98 -9.02
C SER A 16 -4.38 5.84 -8.11
N MET A 17 -4.81 6.10 -6.88
CA MET A 17 -4.03 6.90 -5.92
C MET A 17 -3.32 5.95 -4.97
N VAL A 18 -2.29 5.27 -5.46
CA VAL A 18 -1.30 4.64 -4.62
C VAL A 18 -0.38 5.74 -4.08
N LYS A 19 -0.13 5.81 -2.77
CA LYS A 19 0.78 6.80 -2.17
C LYS A 19 1.36 6.39 -0.82
N ALA A 20 2.42 7.07 -0.40
CA ALA A 20 2.94 7.00 0.96
C ALA A 20 3.65 8.30 1.39
N ASN A 21 4.02 8.42 2.66
CA ASN A 21 4.92 9.48 3.09
C ASN A 21 6.37 9.09 2.79
N ASP A 22 7.07 9.96 2.06
CA ASP A 22 8.52 9.93 1.81
C ASP A 22 9.10 8.79 0.95
N ASN A 23 9.84 9.17 -0.10
CA ASN A 23 10.70 8.32 -0.94
C ASN A 23 10.13 6.92 -1.22
N TRP A 24 8.93 6.88 -1.80
CA TRP A 24 8.22 5.66 -2.19
C TRP A 24 8.07 5.59 -3.71
N GLU A 25 7.89 4.37 -4.20
CA GLU A 25 7.63 4.06 -5.60
C GLU A 25 6.32 3.29 -5.69
N ASN A 26 5.51 3.59 -6.72
CA ASN A 26 4.42 2.70 -7.09
C ASN A 26 5.04 1.43 -7.70
N CYS A 27 4.75 0.26 -7.12
CA CYS A 27 5.23 -1.03 -7.61
C CYS A 27 4.15 -1.85 -8.29
N PHE A 28 3.00 -1.24 -8.57
CA PHE A 28 1.90 -1.86 -9.28
C PHE A 28 2.32 -2.09 -10.74
N THR A 29 2.47 -3.35 -11.13
CA THR A 29 3.02 -3.71 -12.46
C THR A 29 1.95 -3.92 -13.52
N ASP A 30 0.67 -4.01 -13.15
CA ASP A 30 -0.40 -4.25 -14.10
C ASP A 30 -0.97 -2.94 -14.66
N GLY A 31 -0.86 -2.77 -15.97
CA GLY A 31 -1.44 -1.65 -16.73
C GLY A 31 -2.97 -1.70 -16.84
N LEU A 32 -3.64 -2.42 -15.94
CA LEU A 32 -5.09 -2.40 -15.80
C LEU A 32 -5.49 -1.12 -15.06
N ASN A 33 -6.60 -0.51 -15.47
CA ASN A 33 -7.16 0.71 -14.87
C ASN A 33 -7.70 0.43 -13.44
N VAL A 34 -6.80 0.03 -12.54
CA VAL A 34 -7.11 -0.31 -11.16
C VAL A 34 -7.29 1.00 -10.41
N THR A 35 -8.54 1.43 -10.28
CA THR A 35 -8.92 2.63 -9.50
C THR A 35 -8.77 2.46 -7.99
N GLY A 36 -8.23 1.32 -7.53
CA GLY A 36 -7.92 1.08 -6.13
C GLY A 36 -7.01 2.16 -5.56
N ILE A 37 -7.18 2.43 -4.27
CA ILE A 37 -6.37 3.37 -3.51
C ILE A 37 -5.65 2.55 -2.45
N LEU A 38 -4.33 2.70 -2.36
CA LEU A 38 -3.53 2.20 -1.25
C LEU A 38 -2.67 3.33 -0.74
N ASN A 39 -2.84 3.69 0.53
CA ASN A 39 -2.07 4.73 1.17
C ASN A 39 -1.40 4.19 2.44
N VAL A 40 -0.07 4.23 2.47
CA VAL A 40 0.74 3.72 3.58
C VAL A 40 1.50 4.87 4.21
N GLN A 41 1.20 5.18 5.46
CA GLN A 41 1.89 6.21 6.24
C GLN A 41 2.69 5.53 7.35
N PHE A 42 3.92 5.95 7.59
CA PHE A 42 4.76 5.36 8.63
C PHE A 42 5.38 6.39 9.57
N THR A 43 5.66 5.96 10.80
CA THR A 43 6.52 6.67 11.76
C THR A 43 7.04 5.73 12.85
N PRO A 44 8.33 5.78 13.23
CA PRO A 44 9.46 6.44 12.54
C PRO A 44 9.79 5.76 11.20
N ASP A 45 10.91 6.12 10.54
CA ASP A 45 11.35 5.43 9.33
C ASP A 45 11.61 3.92 9.61
N PRO A 46 11.02 3.00 8.83
CA PRO A 46 11.21 1.55 9.03
C PRO A 46 12.56 1.01 8.56
N ILE A 47 13.40 1.82 7.94
CA ILE A 47 14.76 1.46 7.52
C ILE A 47 15.75 2.27 8.35
N THR A 48 15.75 2.00 9.64
CA THR A 48 16.72 2.57 10.58
C THR A 48 17.81 1.55 10.92
N SER A 49 18.90 2.03 11.51
CA SER A 49 19.96 1.17 12.03
C SER A 49 19.39 0.01 12.86
N PRO A 50 19.92 -1.23 12.77
CA PRO A 50 19.40 -2.38 13.49
C PRO A 50 19.22 -2.11 14.99
N GLY A 51 18.09 -2.56 15.54
CA GLY A 51 17.75 -2.39 16.95
C GLY A 51 16.32 -2.84 17.25
N SER A 52 15.87 -2.59 18.48
CA SER A 52 14.50 -2.93 18.92
C SER A 52 13.45 -1.89 18.50
N LYS A 53 13.72 -1.09 17.47
CA LYS A 53 12.81 -0.06 16.99
C LYS A 53 11.60 -0.71 16.31
N VAL A 54 10.42 -0.24 16.66
CA VAL A 54 9.16 -0.60 16.02
C VAL A 54 8.73 0.59 15.17
N THR A 55 8.27 0.30 13.95
CA THR A 55 7.60 1.29 13.10
C THR A 55 6.12 1.01 13.08
N THR A 56 5.34 2.05 13.36
CA THR A 56 3.90 2.01 13.21
C THR A 56 3.55 2.44 11.80
N PHE A 57 2.73 1.63 11.13
CA PHE A 57 2.19 1.92 9.81
C PHE A 57 0.68 2.14 9.92
N ASN A 58 0.20 3.29 9.47
CA ASN A 58 -1.21 3.52 9.20
C ASN A 58 -1.47 3.24 7.72
N ILE A 59 -2.26 2.21 7.46
CA ILE A 59 -2.57 1.69 6.13
C ILE A 59 -4.05 1.94 5.87
N THR A 60 -4.32 2.67 4.79
CA THR A 60 -5.67 2.96 4.32
C THR A 60 -5.83 2.45 2.91
N GLY A 61 -7.01 1.93 2.58
CA GLY A 61 -7.29 1.48 1.23
C GLY A 61 -8.75 1.63 0.83
N ASP A 62 -8.98 1.69 -0.47
CA ASP A 62 -10.29 1.70 -1.12
C ASP A 62 -10.22 0.73 -2.31
N ILE A 63 -11.17 -0.19 -2.42
CA ILE A 63 -11.24 -1.15 -3.55
C ILE A 63 -11.55 -0.44 -4.89
N GLY A 64 -11.93 0.84 -4.85
CA GLY A 64 -12.21 1.67 -6.00
C GLY A 64 -13.48 1.23 -6.73
N ASN A 65 -13.46 1.39 -8.05
CA ASN A 65 -14.49 0.96 -8.98
C ASN A 65 -14.17 -0.40 -9.62
N LEU A 66 -13.26 -1.20 -9.03
CA LEU A 66 -13.14 -2.63 -9.38
C LEU A 66 -14.48 -3.38 -9.16
N GLY A 67 -15.38 -2.80 -8.37
CA GLY A 67 -16.67 -3.38 -7.99
C GLY A 67 -17.78 -3.28 -9.04
N ALA A 68 -17.60 -3.95 -10.16
CA ALA A 68 -18.69 -4.77 -10.70
C ALA A 68 -18.42 -6.25 -10.44
N ALA A 69 -17.17 -6.70 -10.53
CA ALA A 69 -16.78 -8.10 -10.35
C ALA A 69 -16.55 -8.49 -8.87
N HIS A 70 -16.12 -7.54 -8.02
CA HIS A 70 -15.79 -7.79 -6.60
C HIS A 70 -16.90 -7.36 -5.61
N GLY A 71 -18.07 -6.95 -6.09
CA GLY A 71 -19.16 -6.51 -5.22
C GLY A 71 -18.97 -5.15 -4.53
N ASN A 72 -17.99 -4.33 -4.95
CA ASN A 72 -17.65 -3.00 -4.40
C ASN A 72 -17.19 -3.00 -2.94
N VAL A 73 -16.86 -4.16 -2.38
CA VAL A 73 -16.39 -4.30 -1.00
C VAL A 73 -15.27 -5.32 -0.97
N PHE A 74 -14.36 -5.19 -0.01
CA PHE A 74 -13.33 -6.18 0.22
C PHE A 74 -13.95 -7.53 0.61
N SER A 75 -13.47 -8.60 -0.01
CA SER A 75 -13.87 -9.97 0.35
C SER A 75 -13.26 -10.40 1.68
N ASN A 76 -13.64 -11.57 2.18
CA ASN A 76 -13.02 -12.20 3.34
C ASN A 76 -11.61 -12.75 3.07
N TYR A 77 -11.11 -12.64 1.83
CA TYR A 77 -9.77 -13.01 1.42
C TYR A 77 -8.85 -11.80 1.19
N ALA A 78 -9.38 -10.58 1.34
CA ALA A 78 -8.61 -9.37 1.17
C ALA A 78 -7.49 -9.28 2.23
N VAL A 79 -6.29 -8.92 1.79
CA VAL A 79 -5.09 -8.93 2.62
C VAL A 79 -4.15 -7.80 2.23
N VAL A 80 -3.50 -7.23 3.24
CA VAL A 80 -2.27 -6.45 3.04
C VAL A 80 -1.07 -7.34 3.33
N THR A 81 -0.22 -7.56 2.35
CA THR A 81 1.06 -8.25 2.51
C THR A 81 2.17 -7.22 2.67
N VAL A 82 3.14 -7.51 3.53
CA VAL A 82 4.32 -6.66 3.76
C VAL A 82 5.58 -7.51 3.65
N ASP A 83 6.36 -7.26 2.61
CA ASP A 83 7.60 -7.99 2.32
C ASP A 83 8.82 -7.09 2.54
N TYR A 84 9.78 -7.57 3.34
CA TYR A 84 11.06 -6.90 3.59
C TYR A 84 12.19 -7.61 2.88
N MET A 85 12.73 -7.04 1.82
CA MET A 85 13.93 -7.55 1.16
C MET A 85 15.14 -6.72 1.59
N SER A 86 16.05 -7.34 2.34
CA SER A 86 17.32 -6.71 2.75
C SER A 86 18.52 -7.64 2.67
N CYS A 87 18.31 -8.91 2.34
CA CYS A 87 19.36 -9.89 2.06
C CYS A 87 18.93 -10.74 0.86
N PRO A 88 19.60 -10.66 -0.30
CA PRO A 88 19.26 -11.48 -1.46
C PRO A 88 19.47 -12.99 -1.23
N GLU A 89 20.40 -13.35 -0.33
CA GLU A 89 20.83 -14.73 -0.08
C GLU A 89 20.22 -15.33 1.21
N GLY A 90 19.42 -14.55 1.94
CA GLY A 90 18.89 -14.92 3.26
C GLY A 90 17.36 -14.99 3.32
N SER A 91 16.85 -15.41 4.48
CA SER A 91 15.41 -15.34 4.77
C SER A 91 15.01 -13.88 5.02
N ASN A 92 14.01 -13.43 4.29
CA ASN A 92 13.45 -12.09 4.34
C ASN A 92 12.08 -12.18 5.05
N PRO A 93 11.77 -11.32 6.03
CA PRO A 93 10.49 -11.42 6.71
C PRO A 93 9.36 -10.96 5.80
N ALA A 94 8.23 -11.65 5.93
CA ALA A 94 6.98 -11.36 5.25
C ALA A 94 5.83 -11.41 6.26
N TYR A 95 4.92 -10.46 6.17
CA TYR A 95 3.76 -10.34 7.05
C TYR A 95 2.48 -10.32 6.22
N LYS A 96 1.40 -10.83 6.80
CA LYS A 96 0.06 -10.81 6.20
C LYS A 96 -0.94 -10.28 7.20
N PHE A 97 -1.66 -9.24 6.83
CA PHE A 97 -2.67 -8.62 7.66
C PHE A 97 -4.03 -8.67 6.98
N PRO A 98 -5.02 -9.36 7.55
CA PRO A 98 -6.36 -9.42 6.99
C PRO A 98 -7.01 -8.04 6.92
N VAL A 99 -7.63 -7.72 5.79
CA VAL A 99 -8.42 -6.49 5.62
C VAL A 99 -9.85 -6.75 6.12
N PRO A 100 -10.47 -5.80 6.85
CA PRO A 100 -11.88 -5.91 7.21
C PRO A 100 -12.78 -6.08 5.97
N SER A 101 -13.51 -7.18 5.92
CA SER A 101 -14.37 -7.52 4.78
C SER A 101 -15.72 -6.79 4.83
N GLY A 102 -16.40 -6.74 3.68
CA GLY A 102 -17.73 -6.15 3.56
C GLY A 102 -17.75 -4.62 3.55
N GLN A 103 -16.58 -3.97 3.55
CA GLN A 103 -16.44 -2.52 3.46
C GLN A 103 -15.75 -2.15 2.15
N LYS A 104 -16.11 -0.99 1.59
CA LYS A 104 -15.43 -0.43 0.41
C LYS A 104 -14.04 0.12 0.74
N GLN A 105 -13.91 0.63 1.95
CA GLN A 105 -12.72 1.29 2.48
C GLN A 105 -12.28 0.60 3.76
N PHE A 106 -10.99 0.66 4.05
CA PHE A 106 -10.47 0.27 5.35
C PHE A 106 -9.40 1.26 5.84
N GLU A 107 -9.23 1.27 7.15
CA GLU A 107 -8.08 1.84 7.83
C GLU A 107 -7.60 0.82 8.86
N MET A 108 -6.30 0.63 8.95
CA MET A 108 -5.69 -0.24 9.93
C MET A 108 -4.32 0.28 10.35
N GLU A 109 -3.96 -0.01 11.59
CA GLU A 109 -2.66 0.29 12.14
C GLU A 109 -1.92 -1.01 12.44
N VAL A 110 -0.66 -1.10 12.03
CA VAL A 110 0.20 -2.25 12.31
C VAL A 110 1.57 -1.81 12.79
N ASP A 111 2.05 -2.50 13.82
CA ASP A 111 3.39 -2.33 14.35
C ASP A 111 4.30 -3.42 13.81
N ILE A 112 5.36 -3.02 13.11
CA ILE A 112 6.36 -3.94 12.56
C ILE A 112 7.73 -3.61 13.14
N ALA A 113 8.38 -4.61 13.72
CA ALA A 113 9.75 -4.49 14.18
C ALA A 113 10.69 -4.23 13.00
N THR A 114 11.59 -3.26 13.14
CA THR A 114 12.62 -2.96 12.14
C THR A 114 13.48 -4.20 11.94
N HIS A 115 13.66 -4.61 10.68
CA HIS A 115 14.48 -5.78 10.38
C HIS A 115 15.94 -5.53 10.77
N SER A 116 16.59 -6.51 11.42
CA SER A 116 17.94 -6.36 11.97
C SER A 116 19.08 -6.46 10.94
N SER A 117 18.77 -6.55 9.64
CA SER A 117 19.81 -6.64 8.60
C SER A 117 20.66 -5.37 8.57
N VAL A 118 21.98 -5.55 8.52
CA VAL A 118 22.99 -4.50 8.30
C VAL A 118 23.39 -4.34 6.82
N LEU A 119 22.84 -5.18 5.94
CA LEU A 119 23.21 -5.20 4.53
C LEU A 119 22.51 -4.07 3.77
N GLN A 120 23.16 -3.59 2.70
CA GLN A 120 22.64 -2.51 1.86
C GLN A 120 21.45 -2.99 1.01
N ASN A 121 20.67 -2.02 0.50
CA ASN A 121 19.47 -2.22 -0.33
C ASN A 121 18.29 -2.81 0.44
N HIS A 122 17.69 -2.00 1.30
CA HIS A 122 16.45 -2.33 1.97
C HIS A 122 15.27 -1.95 1.09
N VAL A 123 14.41 -2.93 0.83
CA VAL A 123 13.15 -2.76 0.13
C VAL A 123 12.03 -3.24 1.03
N ILE A 124 11.03 -2.40 1.26
CA ILE A 124 9.81 -2.77 1.97
C ILE A 124 8.65 -2.59 0.99
N THR A 125 7.89 -3.64 0.75
CA THR A 125 6.77 -3.62 -0.20
C THR A 125 5.47 -3.92 0.53
N PHE A 126 4.50 -3.03 0.38
CA PHE A 126 3.12 -3.24 0.81
C PHE A 126 2.28 -3.54 -0.42
N ARG A 127 1.56 -4.67 -0.43
CA ARG A 127 0.58 -5.00 -1.47
C ARG A 127 -0.78 -5.19 -0.86
N LEU A 128 -1.79 -4.61 -1.48
CA LEU A 128 -3.20 -4.87 -1.19
C LEU A 128 -3.72 -5.82 -2.26
N GLU A 129 -4.17 -6.98 -1.84
CA GLU A 129 -4.66 -8.04 -2.71
C GLU A 129 -6.08 -8.44 -2.29
N ASP A 130 -6.94 -8.75 -3.25
CA ASP A 130 -8.24 -9.37 -2.98
C ASP A 130 -8.60 -10.38 -4.08
N LEU A 131 -9.06 -11.57 -3.68
CA LEU A 131 -9.42 -12.67 -4.59
C LEU A 131 -8.31 -13.05 -5.62
N GLY A 132 -7.05 -12.80 -5.27
CA GLY A 132 -5.90 -13.06 -6.15
C GLY A 132 -5.61 -11.95 -7.17
N GLU A 133 -6.29 -10.81 -7.08
CA GLU A 133 -5.98 -9.62 -7.85
C GLU A 133 -5.25 -8.58 -7.00
N ASP A 134 -4.20 -7.98 -7.58
CA ASP A 134 -3.50 -6.87 -6.97
C ASP A 134 -4.36 -5.59 -7.12
N ILE A 135 -4.64 -4.92 -6.01
CA ILE A 135 -5.42 -3.66 -5.95
C ILE A 135 -4.49 -2.45 -5.84
N GLY A 136 -3.34 -2.61 -5.19
CA GLY A 136 -2.37 -1.53 -5.02
C GLY A 136 -1.04 -2.01 -4.46
N CYS A 137 0.04 -1.29 -4.78
CA CYS A 137 1.39 -1.66 -4.37
C CYS A 137 2.26 -0.44 -4.08
N VAL A 138 2.67 -0.28 -2.82
CA VAL A 138 3.64 0.74 -2.38
C VAL A 138 4.96 0.07 -2.07
N LYS A 139 6.06 0.63 -2.58
CA LYS A 139 7.41 0.14 -2.30
C LYS A 139 8.30 1.26 -1.78
N PHE A 140 8.97 1.01 -0.68
CA PHE A 140 10.01 1.87 -0.12
C PHE A 140 11.37 1.25 -0.43
N ARG A 141 12.30 2.05 -0.95
CA ARG A 141 13.69 1.62 -1.16
C ARG A 141 14.63 2.58 -0.45
N ARG A 142 15.62 2.03 0.27
CA ARG A 142 16.74 2.79 0.82
C ARG A 142 18.03 2.02 0.58
N ASN A 143 19.06 2.75 0.16
CA ASN A 143 20.39 2.18 -0.08
C ASN A 143 21.29 2.24 1.16
N ALA A 144 20.87 2.97 2.20
CA ALA A 144 21.53 3.12 3.49
C ALA A 144 20.51 3.43 4.58
N PHE A 145 20.88 3.24 5.85
CA PHE A 145 20.06 3.66 7.00
C PHE A 145 19.92 5.18 7.05
N THR A 146 18.73 5.66 7.37
CA THR A 146 18.52 7.06 7.74
C THR A 146 19.23 7.33 9.08
N PRO A 147 20.01 8.43 9.21
CA PRO A 147 20.69 8.81 10.45
C PRO A 147 19.77 8.96 11.65
#